data_AF-A0A3M6V0E4-F1
#
_entry.id   AF-A0A3M6V0E4-F1
#
_cell.length_a   1.000
_cell.length_b   1.000
_cell.length_c   1.000
_cell.angle_alpha   90.00
_cell.angle_beta   90.00
_cell.angle_gamma   90.00
#
_symmetry.space_group_name_H-M   'P 1'
#
loop_
_entity.id
_entity.type
_entity.pdbx_description
1 polymer ?
#
loop_
_entity_poly.entity_id
_entity_poly.type
_entity_poly.pdbx_seq_one_letter_code
_entity_poly.pdbx_strand_id
1 'polypeptide(L)'
;MAANMAILLERKLFFRFLGAKSRKQLVWNFGSNYTTGPRAIKKVVIANRGEIACRVMKTAKKMGIRTVAVYSDADENSMHVDTADEAFHIGAAASRESYLKMEKIIEVAIKSGAQAIHPGYGFLSEKPEFAELCEKEGVIFIGPPASAIRDMGIKSTSKAIMGNAGVPIIEGYHGDDQSDERLRQEAEKIGYPVMLKAVRGGGGKGMRIVMKPEDFDDALESARRESLKSFNDDNMLVEKFVDTPRDCSVQRRHQKIIEEAPAPGVSSEVRQKIGEAAVRAAEAVGYVGAGIDVYHACDFLPGAGPLLHLSTPQPSDTIRVETGVRQGDEVSVHYDPMIAKLVVWSESRDQALSLLKESLQQYHIVGLNTNIGFLSNLCEHSHFKEGDVHTDFIKQHYQDLFPVKTPLSHEILAQASLGLLLLERQEQEKRAALSSDPFSVWNSNVSFRLNNVAKRKIRLDDGDR
;
A
#
# COMPACT_ATOMS: atom_id res chain seq x y z
N MET A 1 -8.43 -22.96 8.53
CA MET A 1 -7.74 -21.79 9.10
C MET A 1 -6.35 -21.79 8.47
N ALA A 2 -6.00 -20.71 7.79
CA ALA A 2 -4.69 -20.41 7.22
C ALA A 2 -4.61 -18.89 7.25
N ALA A 3 -3.53 -18.30 7.78
CA ALA A 3 -3.40 -16.85 7.97
C ALA A 3 -2.34 -16.30 7.02
N ASN A 4 -2.76 -15.42 6.10
CA ASN A 4 -1.88 -14.53 5.35
C ASN A 4 -1.76 -13.23 6.15
N MET A 5 -0.54 -12.77 6.43
CA MET A 5 -0.30 -11.38 6.84
C MET A 5 0.44 -10.70 5.70
N ALA A 6 -0.25 -9.81 5.00
CA ALA A 6 0.26 -9.17 3.80
C ALA A 6 -0.15 -7.71 3.88
N ILE A 7 0.79 -6.76 3.73
CA ILE A 7 0.39 -5.46 3.19
C ILE A 7 0.00 -5.74 1.73
N LEU A 8 -1.31 -5.83 1.51
CA LEU A 8 -2.05 -6.10 0.28
C LEU A 8 -1.98 -7.50 -0.38
N LEU A 9 -3.21 -7.99 -0.64
CA LEU A 9 -3.68 -9.24 -1.25
C LEU A 9 -2.84 -9.79 -2.42
N GLU A 10 -2.46 -11.08 -2.33
CA GLU A 10 -2.87 -12.05 -3.37
C GLU A 10 -2.50 -13.51 -3.07
N ARG A 11 -3.34 -14.41 -3.65
CA ARG A 11 -3.25 -15.88 -3.82
C ARG A 11 -3.82 -16.78 -2.71
N LYS A 12 -5.15 -16.97 -2.69
CA LYS A 12 -5.85 -18.30 -2.63
C LYS A 12 -7.37 -18.29 -2.34
N LEU A 13 -8.02 -17.14 -2.15
CA LEU A 13 -9.38 -17.12 -1.58
C LEU A 13 -10.55 -16.76 -2.54
N PHE A 14 -10.36 -16.81 -3.86
CA PHE A 14 -11.47 -16.54 -4.80
C PHE A 14 -12.20 -17.81 -5.31
N PHE A 15 -11.70 -19.03 -5.08
CA PHE A 15 -12.27 -20.24 -5.70
C PHE A 15 -12.76 -21.35 -4.75
N ARG A 16 -13.26 -21.00 -3.56
CA ARG A 16 -13.95 -21.97 -2.68
C ARG A 16 -15.39 -21.61 -2.30
N PHE A 17 -15.99 -20.64 -2.99
CA PHE A 17 -17.32 -20.09 -2.67
C PHE A 17 -18.46 -20.51 -3.61
N LEU A 18 -18.32 -21.62 -4.35
CA LEU A 18 -19.44 -22.22 -5.06
C LEU A 18 -19.90 -23.48 -4.33
N GLY A 19 -21.10 -23.40 -3.73
CA GLY A 19 -21.80 -24.53 -3.15
C GLY A 19 -21.96 -25.67 -4.16
N ALA A 20 -22.02 -26.91 -3.66
CA ALA A 20 -21.94 -28.15 -4.42
C ALA A 20 -23.02 -28.36 -5.52
N LYS A 21 -23.95 -27.42 -5.73
CA LYS A 21 -25.02 -27.51 -6.73
C LYS A 21 -24.79 -26.74 -8.04
N SER A 22 -23.66 -26.04 -8.21
CA SER A 22 -23.30 -25.39 -9.49
C SER A 22 -21.90 -25.74 -10.00
N ARG A 23 -21.41 -26.95 -9.72
CA ARG A 23 -20.19 -27.49 -10.33
C ARG A 23 -20.37 -27.73 -11.85
N LYS A 24 -20.50 -26.68 -12.65
CA LYS A 24 -19.90 -26.67 -13.98
C LYS A 24 -18.41 -26.52 -13.72
N GLN A 25 -17.71 -27.64 -13.90
CA GLN A 25 -16.28 -27.78 -13.72
C GLN A 25 -15.58 -26.81 -14.70
N LEU A 26 -15.30 -25.58 -14.28
CA LEU A 26 -14.37 -24.71 -14.98
C LEU A 26 -12.96 -25.24 -14.70
N VAL A 27 -12.60 -26.28 -15.43
CA VAL A 27 -11.22 -26.74 -15.56
C VAL A 27 -10.47 -25.63 -16.30
N TRP A 28 -9.68 -24.85 -15.57
CA TRP A 28 -8.68 -23.98 -16.19
C TRP A 28 -7.55 -24.89 -16.68
N ASN A 29 -7.68 -25.39 -17.91
CA ASN A 29 -6.54 -25.91 -18.64
C ASN A 29 -5.59 -24.74 -18.89
N PHE A 30 -4.45 -24.73 -18.21
CA PHE A 30 -3.28 -23.93 -18.60
C PHE A 30 -2.65 -24.52 -19.88
N GLY A 31 -3.47 -24.67 -20.93
CA GLY A 31 -3.04 -24.95 -22.28
C GLY A 31 -2.64 -23.65 -22.97
N SER A 32 -1.62 -23.71 -23.80
CA SER A 32 -0.95 -22.65 -24.57
C SER A 32 -1.82 -21.84 -25.55
N ASN A 33 -3.13 -21.76 -25.37
CA ASN A 33 -4.09 -21.26 -26.38
C ASN A 33 -4.79 -19.94 -26.03
N TYR A 34 -4.36 -19.18 -25.01
CA TYR A 34 -4.96 -17.87 -24.69
C TYR A 34 -4.59 -16.73 -25.67
N THR A 35 -3.81 -17.02 -26.72
CA THR A 35 -3.29 -16.00 -27.66
C THR A 35 -4.01 -15.92 -29.01
N THR A 36 -5.03 -16.75 -29.27
CA THR A 36 -5.64 -16.87 -30.60
C THR A 36 -7.00 -16.18 -30.76
N GLY A 37 -7.35 -15.26 -29.86
CA GLY A 37 -8.52 -14.38 -30.03
C GLY A 37 -8.14 -13.01 -30.63
N PRO A 38 -9.08 -12.30 -31.29
CA PRO A 38 -8.85 -10.98 -31.89
C PRO A 38 -8.45 -9.86 -30.90
N ARG A 39 -8.40 -10.13 -29.59
CA ARG A 39 -7.98 -9.22 -28.50
C ARG A 39 -6.87 -9.82 -27.62
N ALA A 40 -5.95 -10.60 -28.17
CA ALA A 40 -4.82 -11.11 -27.40
C ALA A 40 -3.87 -9.96 -26.99
N ILE A 41 -3.67 -9.77 -25.68
CA ILE A 41 -2.72 -8.78 -25.15
C ILE A 41 -1.31 -9.34 -25.31
N LYS A 42 -0.51 -8.75 -26.18
CA LYS A 42 0.91 -9.12 -26.39
C LYS A 42 1.86 -8.11 -25.75
N LYS A 43 1.39 -6.88 -25.56
CA LYS A 43 2.12 -5.79 -24.92
C LYS A 43 1.17 -4.94 -24.07
N VAL A 44 1.61 -4.60 -22.86
CA VAL A 44 0.86 -3.81 -21.88
C VAL A 44 1.69 -2.60 -21.43
N VAL A 45 1.07 -1.42 -21.39
CA VAL A 45 1.60 -0.25 -20.70
C VAL A 45 1.19 -0.33 -19.23
N ILE A 46 2.15 -0.17 -18.33
CA ILE A 46 1.87 -0.05 -16.92
C ILE A 46 1.87 1.43 -16.58
N ALA A 47 0.67 2.01 -16.45
CA ALA A 47 0.47 3.44 -16.21
C ALA A 47 0.62 3.78 -14.71
N ASN A 48 1.75 3.37 -14.12
CA ASN A 48 2.06 3.54 -12.71
C ASN A 48 3.59 3.45 -12.49
N ARG A 49 4.03 3.50 -11.24
CA ARG A 49 5.45 3.50 -10.83
C ARG A 49 5.73 2.58 -9.65
N GLY A 50 7.01 2.45 -9.30
CA GLY A 50 7.43 1.81 -8.05
C GLY A 50 7.02 0.34 -7.96
N GLU A 51 6.70 -0.12 -6.75
CA GLU A 51 6.50 -1.56 -6.50
C GLU A 51 5.38 -2.15 -7.36
N ILE A 52 4.26 -1.41 -7.51
CA ILE A 52 3.09 -1.93 -8.22
C ILE A 52 3.39 -2.10 -9.71
N ALA A 53 4.21 -1.20 -10.28
CA ALA A 53 4.67 -1.35 -11.64
C ALA A 53 5.53 -2.60 -11.81
N CYS A 54 6.53 -2.79 -10.94
CA CYS A 54 7.35 -4.00 -10.89
C CYS A 54 6.50 -5.28 -10.71
N ARG A 55 5.47 -5.22 -9.86
CA ARG A 55 4.57 -6.33 -9.56
C ARG A 55 3.73 -6.75 -10.76
N VAL A 56 3.17 -5.79 -11.48
CA VAL A 56 2.40 -6.06 -12.72
C VAL A 56 3.34 -6.61 -13.80
N MET A 57 4.51 -5.99 -13.98
CA MET A 57 5.51 -6.44 -14.96
C MET A 57 5.97 -7.87 -14.69
N LYS A 58 6.22 -8.23 -13.43
CA LYS A 58 6.60 -9.60 -13.04
C LYS A 58 5.56 -10.64 -13.47
N THR A 59 4.27 -10.31 -13.37
CA THR A 59 3.18 -11.19 -13.83
C THR A 59 3.11 -11.22 -15.35
N ALA A 60 3.15 -10.06 -16.02
CA ALA A 60 3.12 -9.97 -17.48
C ALA A 60 4.26 -10.78 -18.13
N LYS A 61 5.49 -10.68 -17.60
CA LYS A 61 6.65 -11.45 -18.07
C LYS A 61 6.46 -12.95 -17.92
N LYS A 62 5.89 -13.42 -16.80
CA LYS A 62 5.55 -14.85 -16.60
C LYS A 62 4.51 -15.34 -17.61
N MET A 63 3.67 -14.44 -18.12
CA MET A 63 2.66 -14.73 -19.14
C MET A 63 3.19 -14.56 -20.58
N GLY A 64 4.46 -14.17 -20.77
CA GLY A 64 5.04 -13.88 -22.08
C GLY A 64 4.53 -12.59 -22.73
N ILE A 65 3.97 -11.67 -21.92
CA ILE A 65 3.47 -10.37 -22.37
C ILE A 65 4.59 -9.33 -22.21
N ARG A 66 4.86 -8.56 -23.27
CA ARG A 66 5.83 -7.45 -23.23
C ARG A 66 5.32 -6.28 -22.40
N THR A 67 6.22 -5.59 -21.74
CA THR A 67 5.91 -4.56 -20.75
C THR A 67 6.49 -3.22 -21.16
N VAL A 68 5.68 -2.18 -21.01
CA VAL A 68 6.08 -0.79 -21.25
C VAL A 68 5.91 0.00 -19.96
N ALA A 69 6.98 0.58 -19.45
CA ALA A 69 6.94 1.54 -18.35
C ALA A 69 6.68 2.96 -18.86
N VAL A 70 6.07 3.78 -18.01
CA VAL A 70 6.12 5.23 -18.12
C VAL A 70 6.87 5.81 -16.92
N TYR A 71 7.58 6.92 -17.12
CA TYR A 71 8.37 7.53 -16.05
C TYR A 71 8.44 9.06 -16.16
N SER A 72 8.59 9.72 -15.02
CA SER A 72 8.88 11.14 -14.91
C SER A 72 10.38 11.41 -14.77
N ASP A 73 10.79 12.68 -14.78
CA ASP A 73 12.18 13.08 -14.46
C ASP A 73 12.71 12.45 -13.16
N ALA A 74 11.87 12.33 -12.13
CA ALA A 74 12.28 11.79 -10.84
C ALA A 74 12.43 10.25 -10.81
N ASP A 75 11.87 9.55 -11.80
CA ASP A 75 11.86 8.10 -11.87
C ASP A 75 12.77 7.55 -12.99
N GLU A 76 13.58 8.38 -13.65
CA GLU A 76 14.42 7.98 -14.79
C GLU A 76 15.29 6.75 -14.49
N ASN A 77 15.84 6.67 -13.27
CA ASN A 77 16.71 5.57 -12.82
C ASN A 77 16.00 4.58 -11.87
N SER A 78 14.67 4.64 -11.79
CA SER A 78 13.89 3.81 -10.88
C SER A 78 13.84 2.35 -11.33
N MET A 79 13.65 1.44 -10.37
CA MET A 79 13.66 0.00 -10.62
C MET A 79 12.61 -0.44 -11.66
N HIS A 80 11.43 0.18 -11.72
CA HIS A 80 10.38 -0.23 -12.66
C HIS A 80 10.70 0.16 -14.12
N VAL A 81 11.49 1.21 -14.32
CA VAL A 81 11.99 1.60 -15.65
C VAL A 81 12.97 0.56 -16.17
N ASP A 82 13.97 0.20 -15.36
CA ASP A 82 14.95 -0.84 -15.69
C ASP A 82 14.33 -2.23 -15.87
N THR A 83 13.21 -2.47 -15.19
CA THR A 83 12.52 -3.76 -15.24
C THR A 83 11.66 -3.90 -16.50
N ALA A 84 11.23 -2.82 -17.14
CA ALA A 84 10.37 -2.91 -18.32
C ALA A 84 11.15 -3.32 -19.58
N ASP A 85 10.44 -3.79 -20.61
CA ASP A 85 11.07 -4.10 -21.90
C ASP A 85 11.29 -2.81 -22.73
N GLU A 86 10.41 -1.83 -22.54
CA GLU A 86 10.47 -0.48 -23.12
C GLU A 86 10.04 0.53 -22.05
N ALA A 87 10.58 1.74 -22.08
CA ALA A 87 10.21 2.80 -21.14
C ALA A 87 10.07 4.14 -21.86
N PHE A 88 9.07 4.93 -21.50
CA PHE A 88 8.78 6.22 -22.10
C PHE A 88 8.68 7.33 -21.06
N HIS A 89 9.39 8.43 -21.31
CA HIS A 89 9.29 9.63 -20.50
C HIS A 89 7.95 10.34 -20.72
N ILE A 90 7.29 10.72 -19.62
CA ILE A 90 5.96 11.35 -19.64
C ILE A 90 5.92 12.75 -19.02
N GLY A 91 7.02 13.27 -18.46
CA GLY A 91 7.10 14.66 -18.01
C GLY A 91 7.82 14.86 -16.69
N ALA A 92 7.55 16.02 -16.07
CA ALA A 92 8.24 16.47 -14.87
C ALA A 92 7.92 15.65 -13.63
N ALA A 93 8.74 15.81 -12.59
CA ALA A 93 8.62 15.07 -11.33
C ALA A 93 7.24 15.19 -10.65
N ALA A 94 6.57 16.34 -10.73
CA ALA A 94 5.24 16.49 -10.15
C ALA A 94 4.22 15.58 -10.85
N SER A 95 3.45 14.79 -10.08
CA SER A 95 2.47 13.83 -10.63
C SER A 95 1.43 14.47 -11.56
N ARG A 96 1.02 15.72 -11.29
CA ARG A 96 0.12 16.53 -12.14
C ARG A 96 0.69 16.85 -13.52
N GLU A 97 2.01 16.79 -13.65
CA GLU A 97 2.77 17.09 -14.88
C GLU A 97 3.28 15.82 -15.57
N SER A 98 3.12 14.65 -14.94
CA SER A 98 3.52 13.32 -15.44
C SER A 98 2.40 12.28 -15.30
N TYR A 99 2.37 11.50 -14.22
CA TYR A 99 1.50 10.32 -14.07
C TYR A 99 -0.01 10.60 -14.10
N LEU A 100 -0.44 11.86 -13.96
CA LEU A 100 -1.84 12.28 -14.11
C LEU A 100 -2.17 12.84 -15.50
N LYS A 101 -1.22 12.86 -16.45
CA LYS A 101 -1.44 13.29 -17.85
C LYS A 101 -1.95 12.13 -18.69
N MET A 102 -3.28 11.97 -18.69
CA MET A 102 -4.00 10.90 -19.40
C MET A 102 -3.60 10.81 -20.88
N GLU A 103 -3.54 11.94 -21.58
CA GLU A 103 -3.26 12.03 -23.01
C GLU A 103 -1.86 11.52 -23.35
N LYS A 104 -0.86 11.85 -22.52
CA LYS A 104 0.52 11.37 -22.70
C LYS A 104 0.63 9.86 -22.52
N ILE A 105 -0.07 9.29 -21.54
CA ILE A 105 -0.04 7.84 -21.30
C ILE A 105 -0.69 7.08 -22.47
N ILE A 106 -1.76 7.63 -23.03
CA ILE A 106 -2.41 7.07 -24.22
C ILE A 106 -1.51 7.20 -25.45
N GLU A 107 -0.84 8.34 -25.63
CA GLU A 107 0.16 8.52 -26.69
C GLU A 107 1.28 7.46 -26.59
N VAL A 108 1.74 7.13 -25.37
CA VAL A 108 2.71 6.04 -25.15
C VAL A 108 2.13 4.68 -25.56
N ALA A 109 0.88 4.37 -25.20
CA ALA A 109 0.25 3.11 -25.60
C ALA A 109 0.17 2.97 -27.13
N ILE A 110 -0.19 4.04 -27.83
CA ILE A 110 -0.25 4.09 -29.29
C ILE A 110 1.16 3.93 -29.89
N LYS A 111 2.14 4.74 -29.45
CA LYS A 111 3.52 4.71 -29.98
C LYS A 111 4.22 3.38 -29.75
N SER A 112 4.03 2.78 -28.57
CA SER A 112 4.62 1.48 -28.24
C SER A 112 3.90 0.31 -28.91
N GLY A 113 2.70 0.53 -29.47
CA GLY A 113 1.84 -0.51 -30.01
C GLY A 113 1.33 -1.48 -28.93
N ALA A 114 1.13 -0.99 -27.71
CA ALA A 114 0.52 -1.77 -26.64
C ALA A 114 -0.98 -1.92 -26.87
N GLN A 115 -1.53 -3.10 -26.56
CA GLN A 115 -2.97 -3.37 -26.71
C GLN A 115 -3.76 -2.99 -25.46
N ALA A 116 -3.07 -2.85 -24.32
CA ALA A 116 -3.71 -2.66 -23.02
C ALA A 116 -2.91 -1.72 -22.12
N ILE A 117 -3.63 -1.08 -21.19
CA ILE A 117 -3.07 -0.31 -20.09
C ILE A 117 -3.49 -0.95 -18.77
N HIS A 118 -2.52 -1.25 -17.91
CA HIS A 118 -2.76 -1.59 -16.52
C HIS A 118 -2.50 -0.36 -15.64
N PRO A 119 -3.51 0.19 -14.94
CA PRO A 119 -3.35 1.43 -14.19
C PRO A 119 -2.68 1.24 -12.82
N GLY A 120 -2.62 0.01 -12.30
CA GLY A 120 -2.15 -0.22 -10.92
C GLY A 120 -3.17 0.28 -9.91
N TYR A 121 -2.71 0.92 -8.83
CA TYR A 121 -3.56 1.63 -7.87
C TYR A 121 -3.13 3.10 -7.74
N GLY A 122 -4.03 3.97 -7.29
CA GLY A 122 -3.79 5.40 -7.26
C GLY A 122 -3.66 6.01 -8.67
N PHE A 123 -3.21 7.26 -8.75
CA PHE A 123 -3.13 8.03 -9.99
C PHE A 123 -4.44 8.02 -10.80
N LEU A 124 -4.46 7.29 -11.91
CA LEU A 124 -5.57 7.24 -12.86
C LEU A 124 -6.43 5.96 -12.73
N SER A 125 -6.13 5.07 -11.77
CA SER A 125 -6.82 3.76 -11.64
C SER A 125 -8.32 3.86 -11.37
N GLU A 126 -8.75 4.96 -10.76
CA GLU A 126 -10.14 5.24 -10.38
C GLU A 126 -10.68 6.49 -11.09
N LYS A 127 -10.11 6.85 -12.26
CA LYS A 127 -10.60 7.96 -13.07
C LYS A 127 -11.48 7.44 -14.20
N PRO A 128 -12.82 7.66 -14.15
CA PRO A 128 -13.70 7.17 -15.20
C PRO A 128 -13.35 7.77 -16.56
N GLU A 129 -12.90 9.03 -16.60
CA GLU A 129 -12.49 9.72 -17.83
C GLU A 129 -11.30 9.04 -18.51
N PHE A 130 -10.39 8.45 -17.73
CA PHE A 130 -9.23 7.74 -18.27
C PHE A 130 -9.62 6.39 -18.88
N ALA A 131 -10.54 5.66 -18.23
CA ALA A 131 -11.08 4.42 -18.77
C ALA A 131 -11.87 4.66 -20.08
N GLU A 132 -12.66 5.74 -20.14
CA GLU A 132 -13.37 6.16 -21.36
C GLU A 132 -12.40 6.55 -22.48
N LEU A 133 -11.32 7.25 -22.15
CA LEU A 133 -10.30 7.61 -23.11
C LEU A 133 -9.58 6.37 -23.67
N CYS A 134 -9.28 5.38 -22.84
CA CYS A 134 -8.74 4.10 -23.31
C CYS A 134 -9.70 3.43 -24.30
N GLU A 135 -10.98 3.34 -23.98
CA GLU A 135 -12.00 2.73 -24.83
C GLU A 135 -12.13 3.47 -26.18
N LYS A 136 -12.18 4.81 -26.14
CA LYS A 136 -12.26 5.67 -27.32
C LYS A 136 -11.09 5.44 -28.28
N GLU A 137 -9.89 5.27 -27.75
CA GLU A 137 -8.66 5.06 -28.53
C GLU A 137 -8.39 3.57 -28.84
N GLY A 138 -9.33 2.69 -28.51
CA GLY A 138 -9.23 1.25 -28.80
C GLY A 138 -8.19 0.50 -27.96
N VAL A 139 -7.77 1.06 -26.83
CA VAL A 139 -6.82 0.45 -25.88
C VAL A 139 -7.59 -0.24 -24.76
N ILE A 140 -7.25 -1.48 -24.44
CA ILE A 140 -7.91 -2.23 -23.37
C ILE A 140 -7.51 -1.64 -22.01
N PHE A 141 -8.46 -1.06 -21.29
CA PHE A 141 -8.28 -0.70 -19.89
C PHE A 141 -8.40 -1.95 -19.01
N ILE A 142 -7.32 -2.34 -18.32
CA ILE A 142 -7.31 -3.47 -17.39
C ILE A 142 -7.84 -3.00 -16.04
N GLY A 143 -9.16 -2.91 -15.93
CA GLY A 143 -9.89 -2.49 -14.74
C GLY A 143 -11.40 -2.54 -14.94
N PRO A 144 -12.20 -2.04 -13.99
CA PRO A 144 -13.64 -1.94 -14.15
C PRO A 144 -14.03 -0.96 -15.26
N PRO A 145 -15.23 -1.12 -15.84
CA PRO A 145 -15.75 -0.17 -16.82
C PRO A 145 -15.93 1.21 -16.20
N ALA A 146 -15.84 2.27 -17.02
CA ALA A 146 -15.95 3.65 -16.55
C ALA A 146 -17.25 3.95 -15.79
N SER A 147 -18.36 3.29 -16.18
CA SER A 147 -19.64 3.38 -15.47
C SER A 147 -19.51 2.90 -14.02
N ALA A 148 -18.92 1.72 -13.80
CA ALA A 148 -18.72 1.17 -12.47
C ALA A 148 -17.80 2.06 -11.61
N ILE A 149 -16.73 2.61 -12.20
CA ILE A 149 -15.84 3.57 -11.50
C ILE A 149 -16.64 4.79 -11.05
N ARG A 150 -17.45 5.37 -11.94
CA ARG A 150 -18.28 6.55 -11.65
C ARG A 150 -19.31 6.26 -10.57
N ASP A 151 -20.04 5.16 -10.70
CA ASP A 151 -21.12 4.76 -9.81
C ASP A 151 -20.61 4.52 -8.37
N MET A 152 -19.40 3.97 -8.25
CA MET A 152 -18.76 3.73 -6.95
C MET A 152 -18.02 4.94 -6.39
N GLY A 153 -17.67 5.93 -7.22
CA GLY A 153 -16.97 7.14 -6.80
C GLY A 153 -17.85 8.15 -6.05
N ILE A 154 -19.18 8.08 -6.20
CA ILE A 154 -20.13 8.98 -5.54
C ILE A 154 -20.87 8.22 -4.44
N LYS A 155 -20.72 8.64 -3.18
CA LYS A 155 -21.27 7.91 -2.02
C LYS A 155 -22.78 7.73 -2.03
N SER A 156 -23.53 8.73 -2.50
CA SER A 156 -25.00 8.65 -2.57
C SER A 156 -25.44 7.65 -3.64
N THR A 157 -24.87 7.73 -4.84
CA THR A 157 -25.10 6.79 -5.93
C THR A 157 -24.72 5.37 -5.55
N SER A 158 -23.52 5.18 -4.99
CA SER A 158 -23.05 3.87 -4.56
C SER A 158 -23.98 3.25 -3.52
N LYS A 159 -24.42 4.03 -2.51
CA LYS A 159 -25.37 3.55 -1.50
C LYS A 159 -26.72 3.17 -2.07
N ALA A 160 -27.27 3.95 -2.99
CA ALA A 160 -28.53 3.63 -3.65
C ALA A 160 -28.43 2.31 -4.43
N ILE A 161 -27.36 2.12 -5.19
CA ILE A 161 -27.11 0.88 -5.94
C ILE A 161 -26.95 -0.31 -4.98
N MET A 162 -26.16 -0.16 -3.91
CA MET A 162 -25.95 -1.20 -2.91
C MET A 162 -27.24 -1.58 -2.19
N GLY A 163 -28.05 -0.59 -1.79
CA GLY A 163 -29.34 -0.82 -1.16
C GLY A 163 -30.29 -1.60 -2.07
N ASN A 164 -30.39 -1.20 -3.35
CA ASN A 164 -31.20 -1.90 -4.35
C ASN A 164 -30.71 -3.33 -4.63
N ALA A 165 -29.41 -3.59 -4.48
CA ALA A 165 -28.80 -4.91 -4.64
C ALA A 165 -28.92 -5.81 -3.39
N GLY A 166 -29.61 -5.35 -2.34
CA GLY A 166 -29.73 -6.09 -1.08
C GLY A 166 -28.38 -6.26 -0.35
N VAL A 167 -27.48 -5.29 -0.52
CA VAL A 167 -26.23 -5.20 0.24
C VAL A 167 -26.52 -4.38 1.50
N PRO A 168 -26.23 -4.89 2.71
CA PRO A 168 -26.45 -4.13 3.93
C PRO A 168 -25.64 -2.82 3.91
N ILE A 169 -26.33 -1.69 4.01
CA ILE A 169 -25.74 -0.36 4.11
C ILE A 169 -25.93 0.18 5.53
N ILE A 170 -24.99 1.01 5.97
CA ILE A 170 -25.15 1.74 7.24
C ILE A 170 -26.37 2.65 7.12
N GLU A 171 -27.26 2.56 8.10
CA GLU A 171 -28.44 3.43 8.20
C GLU A 171 -28.01 4.90 8.16
N GLY A 172 -28.69 5.67 7.33
CA GLY A 172 -28.33 7.06 7.12
C GLY A 172 -29.26 7.80 6.18
N TYR A 173 -29.14 9.12 6.18
CA TYR A 173 -29.81 10.03 5.28
C TYR A 173 -28.85 10.57 4.22
N HIS A 174 -29.30 10.51 2.97
CA HIS A 174 -28.56 10.91 1.79
C HIS A 174 -29.49 11.50 0.71
N GLY A 175 -30.59 12.12 1.14
CA GLY A 175 -31.57 12.73 0.24
C GLY A 175 -31.20 14.15 -0.19
N ASP A 176 -32.01 14.70 -1.09
CA ASP A 176 -31.75 16.01 -1.72
C ASP A 176 -32.06 17.21 -0.81
N ASP A 177 -32.84 17.02 0.26
CA ASP A 177 -33.13 18.08 1.22
C ASP A 177 -31.97 18.24 2.20
N GLN A 178 -31.11 19.21 1.87
CA GLN A 178 -29.89 19.54 2.60
C GLN A 178 -30.11 20.67 3.62
N SER A 179 -31.36 20.98 3.99
CA SER A 179 -31.61 21.95 5.05
C SER A 179 -31.11 21.44 6.41
N ASP A 180 -30.59 22.34 7.23
CA ASP A 180 -30.01 21.99 8.54
C ASP A 180 -31.05 21.31 9.44
N GLU A 181 -32.29 21.79 9.38
CA GLU A 181 -33.43 21.22 10.09
C GLU A 181 -33.68 19.76 9.67
N ARG A 182 -33.66 19.48 8.37
CA ARG A 182 -33.88 18.12 7.85
C ARG A 182 -32.76 17.18 8.28
N LEU A 183 -31.51 17.61 8.15
CA LEU A 183 -30.35 16.82 8.55
C LEU A 183 -30.37 16.52 10.06
N ARG A 184 -30.78 17.49 10.88
CA ARG A 184 -30.95 17.31 12.33
C ARG A 184 -32.04 16.30 12.67
N GLN A 185 -33.22 16.42 12.06
CA GLN A 185 -34.32 15.48 12.25
C GLN A 185 -33.93 14.04 11.88
N GLU A 186 -33.20 13.86 10.79
CA GLU A 186 -32.72 12.54 10.38
C GLU A 186 -31.64 12.01 11.33
N ALA A 187 -30.76 12.87 11.87
CA ALA A 187 -29.82 12.47 12.91
C ALA A 187 -30.52 11.99 14.19
N GLU A 188 -31.58 12.68 14.62
CA GLU A 188 -32.42 12.28 15.76
C GLU A 188 -33.11 10.94 15.51
N LYS A 189 -33.63 10.74 14.30
CA LYS A 189 -34.28 9.48 13.89
C LYS A 189 -33.32 8.29 13.87
N ILE A 190 -32.11 8.47 13.35
CA ILE A 190 -31.03 7.44 13.35
C ILE A 190 -30.56 7.17 14.79
N GLY A 191 -30.62 8.20 15.64
CA GLY A 191 -30.16 8.18 17.02
C GLY A 191 -28.65 8.36 17.13
N TYR A 192 -28.22 9.16 18.10
CA TYR A 192 -26.81 9.41 18.37
C TYR A 192 -26.09 8.16 18.96
N PRO A 193 -24.77 8.02 18.75
CA PRO A 193 -23.90 8.88 17.96
C PRO A 193 -24.12 8.72 16.45
N VAL A 194 -23.92 9.81 15.69
CA VAL A 194 -23.97 9.85 14.22
C VAL A 194 -22.67 10.39 13.63
N MET A 195 -22.43 10.10 12.35
CA MET A 195 -21.31 10.60 11.57
C MET A 195 -21.83 11.43 10.41
N LEU A 196 -21.42 12.70 10.37
CA LEU A 196 -21.60 13.58 9.22
C LEU A 196 -20.49 13.30 8.21
N LYS A 197 -20.83 13.18 6.92
CA LYS A 197 -19.84 12.98 5.85
C LYS A 197 -20.19 13.80 4.61
N ALA A 198 -19.20 14.46 4.02
CA ALA A 198 -19.35 15.07 2.69
C ALA A 198 -19.67 14.02 1.62
N VAL A 199 -20.63 14.32 0.72
CA VAL A 199 -21.06 13.42 -0.38
C VAL A 199 -19.90 13.09 -1.30
N ARG A 200 -19.11 14.10 -1.70
CA ARG A 200 -17.92 13.96 -2.57
C ARG A 200 -16.60 13.81 -1.80
N GLY A 201 -16.66 13.64 -0.48
CA GLY A 201 -15.47 13.65 0.37
C GLY A 201 -14.62 12.37 0.26
N GLY A 202 -13.31 12.54 0.11
CA GLY A 202 -12.30 11.47 0.14
C GLY A 202 -11.18 11.71 1.16
N GLY A 203 -10.52 10.63 1.61
CA GLY A 203 -9.36 10.72 2.52
C GLY A 203 -9.67 11.25 3.92
N GLY A 204 -10.90 11.11 4.38
CA GLY A 204 -11.34 11.52 5.72
C GLY A 204 -11.75 13.00 5.86
N LYS A 205 -11.61 13.80 4.80
CA LYS A 205 -11.97 15.22 4.80
C LYS A 205 -13.48 15.44 4.75
N GLY A 206 -13.97 16.40 5.54
CA GLY A 206 -15.40 16.73 5.62
C GLY A 206 -16.21 15.67 6.39
N MET A 207 -15.61 15.04 7.40
CA MET A 207 -16.30 14.11 8.29
C MET A 207 -16.28 14.60 9.74
N ARG A 208 -17.39 14.48 10.47
CA ARG A 208 -17.49 14.82 11.90
C ARG A 208 -18.33 13.80 12.64
N ILE A 209 -17.84 13.35 13.79
CA ILE A 209 -18.62 12.52 14.72
C ILE A 209 -19.42 13.46 15.59
N VAL A 210 -20.71 13.19 15.71
CA VAL A 210 -21.62 13.92 16.59
C VAL A 210 -22.10 12.94 17.66
N MET A 211 -21.68 13.18 18.90
CA MET A 211 -21.97 12.28 20.02
C MET A 211 -23.33 12.58 20.66
N LYS A 212 -23.77 13.84 20.62
CA LYS A 212 -25.00 14.32 21.23
C LYS A 212 -25.69 15.34 20.34
N PRO A 213 -27.02 15.53 20.48
CA PRO A 213 -27.78 16.50 19.68
C PRO A 213 -27.23 17.92 19.74
N GLU A 214 -26.73 18.34 20.91
CA GLU A 214 -26.23 19.69 21.14
C GLU A 214 -25.00 20.05 20.29
N ASP A 215 -24.22 19.05 19.88
CA ASP A 215 -22.99 19.24 19.11
C ASP A 215 -23.23 19.27 17.58
N PHE A 216 -24.48 19.08 17.13
CA PHE A 216 -24.79 18.82 15.72
C PHE A 216 -24.50 20.01 14.81
N ASP A 217 -24.95 21.21 15.18
CA ASP A 217 -24.88 22.39 14.32
C ASP A 217 -23.42 22.82 14.07
N ASP A 218 -22.62 22.87 15.14
CA ASP A 218 -21.18 23.18 15.07
C ASP A 218 -20.41 22.15 14.22
N ALA A 219 -20.75 20.87 14.37
CA ALA A 219 -20.15 19.79 13.59
C ALA A 219 -20.53 19.89 12.10
N LEU A 220 -21.79 20.20 11.79
CA LEU A 220 -22.28 20.35 10.42
C LEU A 220 -21.59 21.52 9.71
N GLU A 221 -21.52 22.68 10.35
CA GLU A 221 -20.85 23.86 9.78
C GLU A 221 -19.37 23.57 9.52
N SER A 222 -18.69 22.94 10.49
CA SER A 222 -17.28 22.56 10.37
C SER A 222 -17.04 21.58 9.21
N ALA A 223 -17.92 20.58 9.04
CA ALA A 223 -17.82 19.60 7.97
C ALA A 223 -18.05 20.22 6.58
N ARG A 224 -19.08 21.06 6.45
CA ARG A 224 -19.40 21.76 5.18
C ARG A 224 -18.28 22.69 4.75
N ARG A 225 -17.73 23.48 5.67
CA ARG A 225 -16.62 24.40 5.36
C ARG A 225 -15.40 23.64 4.84
N GLU A 226 -15.08 22.49 5.44
CA GLU A 226 -13.99 21.64 4.99
C GLU A 226 -14.28 21.02 3.61
N SER A 227 -15.53 20.60 3.38
CA SER A 227 -16.00 20.06 2.10
C SER A 227 -15.94 21.10 0.99
N LEU A 228 -16.47 22.31 1.20
CA LEU A 228 -16.39 23.41 0.24
C LEU A 228 -14.96 23.74 -0.14
N LYS A 229 -14.08 23.85 0.86
CA LYS A 229 -12.65 24.14 0.62
C LYS A 229 -11.96 23.06 -0.20
N SER A 230 -12.35 21.79 -0.01
CA SER A 230 -11.64 20.64 -0.61
C SER A 230 -12.24 20.15 -1.92
N PHE A 231 -13.57 20.26 -2.07
CA PHE A 231 -14.35 19.61 -3.13
C PHE A 231 -15.34 20.56 -3.82
N ASN A 232 -15.47 21.81 -3.36
CA ASN A 232 -16.43 22.80 -3.88
C ASN A 232 -17.88 22.27 -3.90
N ASP A 233 -18.25 21.52 -2.85
CA ASP A 233 -19.57 20.92 -2.61
C ASP A 233 -19.83 20.92 -1.09
N ASP A 234 -21.00 21.36 -0.65
CA ASP A 234 -21.43 21.41 0.76
C ASP A 234 -22.52 20.39 1.09
N ASN A 235 -22.88 19.49 0.17
CA ASN A 235 -23.83 18.44 0.43
C ASN A 235 -23.27 17.39 1.40
N MET A 236 -24.11 17.01 2.36
CA MET A 236 -23.77 16.17 3.49
C MET A 236 -24.62 14.89 3.53
N LEU A 237 -24.04 13.88 4.17
CA LEU A 237 -24.64 12.62 4.54
C LEU A 237 -24.67 12.52 6.07
N VAL A 238 -25.77 12.00 6.62
CA VAL A 238 -25.86 11.64 8.04
C VAL A 238 -25.90 10.13 8.13
N GLU A 239 -25.01 9.51 8.88
CA GLU A 239 -24.95 8.06 9.01
C GLU A 239 -24.86 7.64 10.47
N LYS A 240 -25.35 6.45 10.81
CA LYS A 240 -25.11 5.88 12.13
C LYS A 240 -23.61 5.74 12.37
N PHE A 241 -23.12 6.29 13.49
CA PHE A 241 -21.72 6.09 13.86
C PHE A 241 -21.54 4.68 14.43
N VAL A 242 -20.56 3.95 13.91
CA VAL A 242 -20.13 2.67 14.43
C VAL A 242 -18.86 2.92 15.22
N ASP A 243 -18.93 2.76 16.54
CA ASP A 243 -17.89 3.13 17.50
C ASP A 243 -16.61 2.29 17.37
N THR A 244 -16.77 0.97 17.19
CA THR A 244 -15.65 0.02 17.07
C THR A 244 -15.83 -0.91 15.87
N PRO A 245 -15.69 -0.40 14.63
CA PRO A 245 -15.71 -1.26 13.46
C PRO A 245 -14.45 -2.13 13.48
N ARG A 246 -14.62 -3.46 13.50
CA ARG A 246 -13.51 -4.38 13.28
C ARG A 246 -13.17 -4.37 11.79
N ASP A 247 -11.99 -3.88 11.47
CA ASP A 247 -11.39 -4.01 10.15
C ASP A 247 -10.36 -5.16 10.18
N CYS A 248 -10.13 -5.80 9.03
CA CYS A 248 -9.04 -6.74 8.80
C CYS A 248 -7.67 -6.05 8.70
N SER A 249 -7.57 -4.79 9.13
CA SER A 249 -6.36 -3.99 9.07
C SER A 249 -6.18 -3.15 10.33
N VAL A 250 -4.92 -2.92 10.72
CA VAL A 250 -4.57 -1.89 11.70
C VAL A 250 -4.29 -0.60 10.95
N GLN A 251 -4.92 0.47 11.40
CA GLN A 251 -4.83 1.77 10.76
C GLN A 251 -4.17 2.82 11.67
N ARG A 252 -3.41 3.74 11.08
CA ARG A 252 -2.91 4.95 11.73
C ARG A 252 -3.42 6.17 10.97
N ARG A 253 -4.19 7.05 11.62
CA ARG A 253 -4.76 8.25 10.98
C ARG A 253 -5.45 7.91 9.64
N HIS A 254 -6.23 6.83 9.62
CA HIS A 254 -6.93 6.32 8.43
C HIS A 254 -6.03 5.76 7.30
N GLN A 255 -4.75 5.51 7.56
CA GLN A 255 -3.84 4.77 6.66
C GLN A 255 -3.70 3.32 7.12
N LYS A 256 -3.88 2.34 6.21
CA LYS A 256 -3.63 0.92 6.50
C LYS A 256 -2.13 0.67 6.72
N ILE A 257 -1.78 -0.02 7.80
CA ILE A 257 -0.39 -0.32 8.20
C ILE A 257 -0.09 -1.81 8.07
N ILE A 258 -0.93 -2.65 8.66
CA ILE A 258 -0.87 -4.11 8.52
C ILE A 258 -2.26 -4.56 8.08
N GLU A 259 -2.30 -5.44 7.08
CA GLU A 259 -3.51 -6.12 6.66
C GLU A 259 -3.33 -7.64 6.83
N GLU A 260 -4.41 -8.31 7.22
CA GLU A 260 -4.40 -9.75 7.44
C GLU A 260 -5.62 -10.43 6.83
N ALA A 261 -5.40 -11.61 6.27
CA ALA A 261 -6.43 -12.38 5.60
C ALA A 261 -6.33 -13.87 5.99
N PRO A 262 -7.40 -14.49 6.50
CA PRO A 262 -8.74 -13.91 6.71
C PRO A 262 -8.80 -13.03 7.97
N ALA A 263 -9.82 -12.18 8.04
CA ALA A 263 -10.10 -11.35 9.22
C ALA A 263 -10.19 -12.19 10.51
N PRO A 264 -9.43 -11.85 11.57
CA PRO A 264 -9.51 -12.52 12.86
C PRO A 264 -10.89 -12.36 13.50
N GLY A 265 -11.31 -13.36 14.26
CA GLY A 265 -12.58 -13.31 14.99
C GLY A 265 -13.85 -13.32 14.13
N VAL A 266 -13.75 -13.41 12.80
CA VAL A 266 -14.91 -13.51 11.90
C VAL A 266 -15.16 -14.97 11.53
N SER A 267 -16.34 -15.49 11.88
CA SER A 267 -16.73 -16.87 11.59
C SER A 267 -16.82 -17.13 10.08
N SER A 268 -16.71 -18.40 9.68
CA SER A 268 -16.85 -18.79 8.28
C SER A 268 -18.20 -18.41 7.68
N GLU A 269 -19.26 -18.49 8.48
CA GLU A 269 -20.62 -18.14 8.06
C GLU A 269 -20.76 -16.63 7.81
N VAL A 270 -20.22 -15.80 8.71
CA VAL A 270 -20.22 -14.34 8.53
C VAL A 270 -19.38 -13.95 7.31
N ARG A 271 -18.19 -14.55 7.14
CA ARG A 271 -17.36 -14.31 5.95
C ARG A 271 -18.07 -14.70 4.65
N GLN A 272 -18.83 -15.79 4.66
CA GLN A 272 -19.63 -16.19 3.51
C GLN A 272 -20.70 -15.15 3.20
N LYS A 273 -21.45 -14.67 4.20
CA LYS A 273 -22.46 -13.62 4.03
C LYS A 273 -21.86 -12.33 3.48
N ILE A 274 -20.68 -11.93 3.98
CA ILE A 274 -19.93 -10.76 3.47
C ILE A 274 -19.50 -10.99 2.02
N GLY A 275 -18.98 -12.18 1.69
CA GLY A 275 -18.58 -12.53 0.32
C GLY A 275 -19.75 -12.52 -0.66
N GLU A 276 -20.90 -13.08 -0.27
CA GLU A 276 -22.12 -13.06 -1.08
C GLU A 276 -22.65 -11.62 -1.28
N ALA A 277 -22.58 -10.77 -0.25
CA ALA A 277 -22.93 -9.36 -0.38
C ALA A 277 -21.97 -8.61 -1.31
N ALA A 278 -20.67 -8.87 -1.23
CA ALA A 278 -19.67 -8.28 -2.13
C ALA A 278 -19.86 -8.72 -3.60
N VAL A 279 -20.26 -9.98 -3.83
CA VAL A 279 -20.60 -10.46 -5.18
C VAL A 279 -21.82 -9.73 -5.73
N ARG A 280 -22.90 -9.60 -4.94
CA ARG A 280 -24.08 -8.82 -5.36
C ARG A 280 -23.74 -7.35 -5.64
N ALA A 281 -22.87 -6.75 -4.83
CA ALA A 281 -22.37 -5.39 -5.05
C ALA A 281 -21.67 -5.27 -6.40
N ALA A 282 -20.77 -6.20 -6.71
CA ALA A 282 -20.03 -6.22 -7.97
C ALA A 282 -20.95 -6.46 -9.18
N GLU A 283 -21.92 -7.38 -9.07
CA GLU A 283 -22.91 -7.63 -10.11
C GLU A 283 -23.78 -6.41 -10.40
N ALA A 284 -24.19 -5.68 -9.35
CA ALA A 284 -25.07 -4.52 -9.45
C ALA A 284 -24.47 -3.36 -10.26
N VAL A 285 -23.15 -3.19 -10.23
CA VAL A 285 -22.43 -2.16 -11.02
C VAL A 285 -21.82 -2.72 -12.31
N GLY A 286 -22.08 -3.99 -12.64
CA GLY A 286 -21.45 -4.65 -13.79
C GLY A 286 -19.92 -4.67 -13.72
N TYR A 287 -19.39 -4.90 -12.52
CA TYR A 287 -17.94 -4.81 -12.26
C TYR A 287 -17.17 -5.84 -13.10
N VAL A 288 -16.07 -5.39 -13.71
CA VAL A 288 -15.11 -6.24 -14.44
C VAL A 288 -13.71 -6.03 -13.85
N GLY A 289 -12.90 -7.07 -13.82
CA GLY A 289 -11.54 -6.99 -13.28
C GLY A 289 -11.48 -7.32 -11.79
N ALA A 290 -10.61 -6.63 -11.06
CA ALA A 290 -10.38 -6.83 -9.64
C ALA A 290 -10.52 -5.51 -8.87
N GLY A 291 -11.17 -5.56 -7.72
CA GLY A 291 -11.29 -4.43 -6.80
C GLY A 291 -10.44 -4.65 -5.56
N ILE A 292 -9.77 -3.60 -5.10
CA ILE A 292 -9.04 -3.56 -3.83
C ILE A 292 -9.35 -2.21 -3.18
N ASP A 293 -9.76 -2.22 -1.91
CA ASP A 293 -9.87 -0.99 -1.12
C ASP A 293 -8.48 -0.57 -0.62
N VAL A 294 -7.96 0.52 -1.16
CA VAL A 294 -6.69 1.13 -0.74
C VAL A 294 -6.97 2.50 -0.13
N TYR A 295 -6.63 2.69 1.15
CA TYR A 295 -6.72 4.01 1.80
C TYR A 295 -5.36 4.69 1.77
N HIS A 296 -5.29 5.83 1.09
CA HIS A 296 -4.15 6.74 1.14
C HIS A 296 -4.48 7.90 2.08
N ALA A 297 -3.77 8.01 3.21
CA ALA A 297 -3.77 9.21 4.05
C ALA A 297 -2.33 9.70 4.19
N CYS A 298 -2.08 10.95 3.80
CA CYS A 298 -0.75 11.56 3.71
C CYS A 298 -0.49 12.50 4.90
N ASP A 299 -0.47 11.99 6.13
CA ASP A 299 -0.10 12.77 7.32
C ASP A 299 1.02 12.12 8.14
N PHE A 300 1.71 11.13 7.58
CA PHE A 300 3.02 10.69 8.06
C PHE A 300 4.06 11.31 7.13
N LEU A 301 4.96 12.14 7.68
CA LEU A 301 6.09 12.68 6.94
C LEU A 301 7.07 11.54 6.70
N PRO A 302 7.11 10.97 5.50
CA PRO A 302 8.06 9.93 5.22
C PRO A 302 9.43 10.55 5.00
N GLY A 303 10.48 9.84 5.39
CA GLY A 303 11.82 10.22 4.95
C GLY A 303 11.91 10.10 3.43
N ALA A 304 12.43 11.14 2.79
CA ALA A 304 12.92 11.11 1.42
C ALA A 304 14.45 11.25 1.45
N GLY A 305 15.13 10.65 0.48
CA GLY A 305 16.60 10.59 0.45
C GLY A 305 17.15 9.21 0.07
N PRO A 306 18.46 9.01 0.19
CA PRO A 306 19.15 7.87 -0.40
C PRO A 306 19.01 6.60 0.43
N LEU A 307 18.90 5.46 -0.25
CA LEU A 307 19.01 4.12 0.34
C LEU A 307 20.47 3.66 0.31
N LEU A 308 21.27 4.16 1.25
CA LEU A 308 22.71 3.87 1.35
C LEU A 308 23.00 2.38 1.54
N HIS A 309 22.15 1.70 2.32
CA HIS A 309 22.15 0.26 2.44
C HIS A 309 20.71 -0.26 2.43
N LEU A 310 20.48 -1.35 1.70
CA LEU A 310 19.20 -2.05 1.69
C LEU A 310 19.46 -3.56 1.63
N SER A 311 19.14 -4.24 2.72
CA SER A 311 19.00 -5.70 2.78
C SER A 311 17.54 -6.05 3.04
N THR A 312 17.06 -7.13 2.41
CA THR A 312 15.69 -7.62 2.55
C THR A 312 15.71 -9.08 3.00
N PRO A 313 14.66 -9.59 3.68
CA PRO A 313 14.50 -11.01 3.89
C PRO A 313 14.52 -11.77 2.56
N GLN A 314 15.06 -12.98 2.57
CA GLN A 314 15.10 -13.83 1.38
C GLN A 314 13.69 -14.31 1.02
N PRO A 315 13.20 -14.05 -0.21
CA PRO A 315 11.90 -14.55 -0.63
C PRO A 315 11.86 -16.09 -0.63
N SER A 316 10.72 -16.64 -0.20
CA SER A 316 10.44 -18.08 -0.11
C SER A 316 8.97 -18.35 -0.44
N ASP A 317 8.52 -19.60 -0.30
CA ASP A 317 7.10 -19.95 -0.44
C ASP A 317 6.21 -19.30 0.64
N THR A 318 6.81 -18.92 1.78
CA THR A 318 6.11 -18.31 2.92
C THR A 318 6.43 -16.84 3.10
N ILE A 319 7.48 -16.31 2.45
CA ILE A 319 7.90 -14.91 2.52
C ILE A 319 7.91 -14.31 1.11
N ARG A 320 7.10 -13.27 0.89
CA ARG A 320 7.06 -12.50 -0.36
C ARG A 320 7.42 -11.05 -0.08
N VAL A 321 8.39 -10.54 -0.83
CA VAL A 321 8.78 -9.13 -0.85
C VAL A 321 8.36 -8.54 -2.19
N GLU A 322 7.55 -7.49 -2.16
CA GLU A 322 7.20 -6.67 -3.32
C GLU A 322 7.84 -5.29 -3.13
N THR A 323 8.78 -4.92 -3.99
CA THR A 323 9.57 -3.68 -3.87
C THR A 323 9.68 -2.97 -5.21
N GLY A 324 9.78 -1.65 -5.17
CA GLY A 324 10.07 -0.78 -6.31
C GLY A 324 11.42 -0.07 -6.20
N VAL A 325 12.25 -0.45 -5.23
CA VAL A 325 13.56 0.15 -4.97
C VAL A 325 14.64 -0.90 -4.77
N ARG A 326 15.89 -0.50 -5.00
CA ARG A 326 17.13 -1.26 -4.74
C ARG A 326 18.12 -0.41 -3.95
N GLN A 327 19.15 -1.05 -3.39
CA GLN A 327 20.24 -0.33 -2.74
C GLN A 327 20.87 0.68 -3.71
N GLY A 328 21.09 1.91 -3.23
CA GLY A 328 21.62 3.01 -4.01
C GLY A 328 20.55 3.90 -4.67
N ASP A 329 19.29 3.47 -4.71
CA ASP A 329 18.20 4.32 -5.18
C ASP A 329 17.92 5.49 -4.21
N GLU A 330 17.26 6.53 -4.71
CA GLU A 330 16.78 7.66 -3.92
C GLU A 330 15.25 7.63 -3.81
N VAL A 331 14.73 7.70 -2.59
CA VAL A 331 13.30 7.85 -2.35
C VAL A 331 12.93 9.31 -2.54
N SER A 332 12.25 9.60 -3.65
CA SER A 332 11.83 10.95 -4.04
C SER A 332 10.79 11.56 -3.10
N VAL A 333 10.91 12.87 -2.86
CA VAL A 333 9.89 13.68 -2.15
C VAL A 333 8.57 13.82 -2.92
N HIS A 334 8.57 13.53 -4.22
CA HIS A 334 7.43 13.80 -5.10
C HIS A 334 6.34 12.72 -5.05
N TYR A 335 6.63 11.54 -4.48
CA TYR A 335 5.76 10.38 -4.54
C TYR A 335 5.56 9.72 -3.16
N ASP A 336 4.70 8.70 -3.14
CA ASP A 336 4.56 7.82 -1.98
C ASP A 336 5.93 7.19 -1.63
N PRO A 337 6.35 7.28 -0.36
CA PRO A 337 7.65 6.81 0.14
C PRO A 337 7.76 5.29 0.31
N MET A 338 6.74 4.52 -0.05
CA MET A 338 6.69 3.09 0.23
C MET A 338 7.89 2.36 -0.42
N ILE A 339 8.78 1.83 0.44
CA ILE A 339 9.97 1.07 0.05
C ILE A 339 9.57 -0.31 -0.45
N ALA A 340 8.84 -1.07 0.36
CA ALA A 340 8.43 -2.44 0.06
C ALA A 340 7.17 -2.86 0.82
N LYS A 341 6.47 -3.85 0.27
CA LYS A 341 5.45 -4.65 0.94
C LYS A 341 6.06 -5.99 1.33
N LEU A 342 6.02 -6.28 2.62
CA LEU A 342 6.37 -7.59 3.17
C LEU A 342 5.09 -8.39 3.39
N VAL A 343 5.07 -9.60 2.84
CA VAL A 343 3.95 -10.53 2.94
C VAL A 343 4.48 -11.85 3.48
N VAL A 344 3.86 -12.37 4.54
CA VAL A 344 4.17 -13.67 5.11
C VAL A 344 2.93 -14.55 5.16
N TRP A 345 3.15 -15.86 5.08
CA TRP A 345 2.10 -16.87 5.18
C TRP A 345 2.48 -17.96 6.16
N SER A 346 1.52 -18.38 6.98
CA SER A 346 1.63 -19.57 7.80
C SER A 346 0.27 -20.25 8.03
N GLU A 347 0.30 -21.44 8.63
CA GLU A 347 -0.91 -22.22 8.95
C GLU A 347 -1.70 -21.59 10.11
N SER A 348 -1.01 -20.98 11.08
CA SER A 348 -1.61 -20.25 12.19
C SER A 348 -1.24 -18.76 12.19
N ARG A 349 -2.10 -17.94 12.80
CA ARG A 349 -1.88 -16.50 12.93
C ARG A 349 -0.64 -16.20 13.78
N ASP A 350 -0.45 -16.92 14.89
CA ASP A 350 0.70 -16.72 15.78
C ASP A 350 2.03 -17.05 15.08
N GLN A 351 2.04 -18.09 14.25
CA GLN A 351 3.22 -18.42 13.43
C GLN A 351 3.45 -17.37 12.35
N ALA A 352 2.39 -16.84 11.72
CA ALA A 352 2.51 -15.76 10.75
C ALA A 352 3.05 -14.48 11.38
N LEU A 353 2.59 -14.11 12.59
CA LEU A 353 3.10 -12.97 13.36
C LEU A 353 4.57 -13.13 13.74
N SER A 354 4.95 -14.34 14.18
CA SER A 354 6.34 -14.67 14.51
C SER A 354 7.25 -14.57 13.27
N LEU A 355 6.80 -15.14 12.15
CA LEU A 355 7.52 -15.08 10.87
C LEU A 355 7.61 -13.64 10.33
N LEU A 356 6.55 -12.84 10.50
CA LEU A 356 6.54 -11.42 10.12
C LEU A 356 7.62 -10.66 10.91
N LYS A 357 7.69 -10.87 12.23
CA LYS A 357 8.71 -10.28 13.09
C LYS A 357 10.12 -10.68 12.66
N GLU A 358 10.38 -11.98 12.50
CA GLU A 358 11.68 -12.48 12.05
C GLU A 358 12.08 -11.93 10.68
N SER A 359 11.11 -11.77 9.78
CA SER A 359 11.34 -11.19 8.45
C SER A 359 11.61 -9.69 8.50
N LEU A 360 10.94 -8.96 9.41
CA LEU A 360 11.20 -7.53 9.66
C LEU A 360 12.61 -7.31 10.21
N GLN A 361 13.12 -8.21 11.07
CA GLN A 361 14.49 -8.12 11.60
C GLN A 361 15.58 -8.34 10.54
N GLN A 362 15.26 -8.96 9.41
CA GLN A 362 16.19 -9.13 8.28
C GLN A 362 16.25 -7.91 7.35
N TYR A 363 15.34 -6.95 7.52
CA TYR A 363 15.45 -5.67 6.83
C TYR A 363 16.50 -4.80 7.52
N HIS A 364 17.52 -4.45 6.75
CA HIS A 364 18.50 -3.44 7.15
C HIS A 364 18.46 -2.30 6.15
N ILE A 365 17.96 -1.15 6.59
CA ILE A 365 17.79 0.03 5.75
C ILE A 365 18.56 1.18 6.38
N VAL A 366 19.50 1.76 5.65
CA VAL A 366 20.32 2.90 6.09
C VAL A 366 20.15 4.04 5.10
N GLY A 367 20.06 5.27 5.63
CA GLY A 367 19.89 6.51 4.88
C GLY A 367 18.51 7.15 5.03
N LEU A 368 17.52 6.41 5.54
CA LEU A 368 16.17 6.91 5.80
C LEU A 368 15.61 6.36 7.12
N ASN A 369 14.74 7.15 7.75
CA ASN A 369 13.90 6.69 8.85
C ASN A 369 12.85 5.70 8.31
N THR A 370 12.67 4.59 9.03
CA THR A 370 11.71 3.54 8.66
C THR A 370 10.70 3.27 9.77
N ASN A 371 9.60 2.61 9.42
CA ASN A 371 8.59 2.16 10.37
C ASN A 371 8.81 0.71 10.84
N ILE A 372 9.95 0.08 10.53
CA ILE A 372 10.22 -1.34 10.84
C ILE A 372 10.14 -1.62 12.34
N GLY A 373 10.75 -0.76 13.18
CA GLY A 373 10.70 -0.92 14.64
C GLY A 373 9.27 -0.86 15.20
N PHE A 374 8.48 0.09 14.70
CA PHE A 374 7.06 0.19 15.02
C PHE A 374 6.26 -1.06 14.59
N LEU A 375 6.48 -1.56 13.36
CA LEU A 375 5.84 -2.79 12.87
C LEU A 375 6.23 -4.01 13.71
N SER A 376 7.49 -4.11 14.13
CA SER A 376 7.97 -5.18 15.02
C SER A 376 7.26 -5.12 16.38
N ASN A 377 7.20 -3.94 17.01
CA ASN A 377 6.50 -3.77 18.29
C ASN A 377 5.01 -4.12 18.18
N LEU A 378 4.37 -3.72 17.07
CA LEU A 378 2.97 -4.03 16.80
C LEU A 378 2.72 -5.54 16.73
N CYS A 379 3.59 -6.29 16.03
CA CYS A 379 3.48 -7.76 15.93
C CYS A 379 3.63 -8.46 17.30
N GLU A 380 4.33 -7.84 18.26
CA GLU A 380 4.54 -8.41 19.58
C GLU A 380 3.45 -8.08 20.59
N HIS A 381 2.70 -7.01 20.35
CA HIS A 381 1.69 -6.48 21.26
C HIS A 381 0.58 -7.50 21.55
N SER A 382 0.24 -7.70 22.83
CA SER A 382 -0.73 -8.71 23.29
C SER A 382 -2.11 -8.56 22.64
N HIS A 383 -2.69 -7.36 22.70
CA HIS A 383 -3.99 -7.08 22.07
C HIS A 383 -3.96 -7.30 20.55
N PHE A 384 -2.83 -7.02 19.88
CA PHE A 384 -2.70 -7.29 18.45
C PHE A 384 -2.69 -8.80 18.17
N LYS A 385 -1.99 -9.61 18.98
CA LYS A 385 -1.98 -11.08 18.90
C LYS A 385 -3.34 -11.73 19.19
N GLU A 386 -4.15 -11.08 20.02
CA GLU A 386 -5.53 -11.53 20.31
C GLU A 386 -6.53 -11.14 19.21
N GLY A 387 -6.12 -10.27 18.28
CA GLY A 387 -7.01 -9.73 17.24
C GLY A 387 -7.98 -8.67 17.80
N ASP A 388 -7.67 -8.12 18.97
CA ASP A 388 -8.38 -7.00 19.60
C ASP A 388 -7.86 -5.68 19.03
N VAL A 389 -8.22 -5.43 17.76
CA VAL A 389 -7.81 -4.26 17.00
C VAL A 389 -9.01 -3.43 16.57
N HIS A 390 -8.86 -2.12 16.67
CA HIS A 390 -9.83 -1.12 16.19
C HIS A 390 -9.07 0.12 15.69
N THR A 391 -9.78 1.06 15.09
CA THR A 391 -9.20 2.22 14.38
C THR A 391 -8.40 3.18 15.27
N ASP A 392 -8.62 3.16 16.59
CA ASP A 392 -7.90 3.99 17.57
C ASP A 392 -6.80 3.23 18.34
N PHE A 393 -6.56 1.96 18.01
CA PHE A 393 -5.61 1.08 18.69
C PHE A 393 -4.23 1.74 18.90
N ILE A 394 -3.66 2.34 17.84
CA ILE A 394 -2.33 2.94 17.90
C ILE A 394 -2.28 4.14 18.85
N LYS A 395 -3.38 4.91 18.96
CA LYS A 395 -3.43 6.06 19.88
C LYS A 395 -3.47 5.58 21.33
N GLN A 396 -4.24 4.53 21.61
CA GLN A 396 -4.38 3.96 22.95
C GLN A 396 -3.08 3.32 23.43
N HIS A 397 -2.38 2.61 22.55
CA HIS A 397 -1.14 1.88 22.85
C HIS A 397 0.12 2.61 22.38
N TYR A 398 0.08 3.95 22.28
CA TYR A 398 1.17 4.73 21.68
C TYR A 398 2.51 4.52 22.39
N GLN A 399 2.52 4.48 23.72
CA GLN A 399 3.75 4.33 24.51
C GLN A 399 4.43 2.98 24.29
N ASP A 400 3.62 1.92 24.16
CA ASP A 400 4.12 0.56 23.92
C ASP A 400 4.65 0.39 22.49
N LEU A 401 4.01 1.06 21.52
CA LEU A 401 4.36 0.97 20.10
C LEU A 401 5.55 1.88 19.73
N PHE A 402 5.74 2.98 20.45
CA PHE A 402 6.81 3.96 20.24
C PHE A 402 7.61 4.17 21.55
N PRO A 403 8.36 3.16 22.01
CA PRO A 403 9.13 3.26 23.23
C PRO A 403 10.22 4.32 23.11
N VAL A 404 10.54 4.95 24.24
CA VAL A 404 11.64 5.93 24.32
C VAL A 404 12.95 5.21 24.01
N LYS A 405 13.71 5.73 23.04
CA LYS A 405 15.04 5.21 22.69
C LYS A 405 15.94 5.24 23.91
N THR A 406 16.50 4.09 24.27
CA THR A 406 17.51 3.97 25.33
C THR A 406 18.91 4.06 24.72
N PRO A 407 19.91 4.55 25.49
CA PRO A 407 21.30 4.54 25.03
C PRO A 407 21.75 3.12 24.64
N LEU A 408 22.50 3.01 23.54
CA LEU A 408 23.08 1.75 23.11
C LEU A 408 23.98 1.16 24.20
N SER A 409 23.92 -0.16 24.38
CA SER A 409 24.79 -0.84 25.34
C SER A 409 26.25 -0.73 24.93
N HIS A 410 27.17 -0.76 25.91
CA HIS A 410 28.61 -0.79 25.63
C HIS A 410 29.01 -1.99 24.77
N GLU A 411 28.28 -3.10 24.85
CA GLU A 411 28.50 -4.29 24.03
C GLU A 411 28.22 -4.00 22.55
N ILE A 412 27.09 -3.36 22.23
CA ILE A 412 26.75 -2.97 20.84
C ILE A 412 27.80 -2.00 20.29
N LEU A 413 28.21 -1.01 21.08
CA LEU A 413 29.24 -0.05 20.69
C LEU A 413 30.60 -0.73 20.45
N ALA A 414 30.96 -1.73 21.26
CA ALA A 414 32.18 -2.52 21.09
C ALA A 414 32.11 -3.41 19.83
N GLN A 415 30.97 -4.06 19.57
CA GLN A 415 30.75 -4.86 18.37
C GLN A 415 30.80 -4.00 17.10
N ALA A 416 30.15 -2.83 17.11
CA ALA A 416 30.21 -1.87 15.99
C ALA A 416 31.65 -1.39 15.73
N SER A 417 32.37 -1.05 16.80
CA SER A 417 33.79 -0.65 16.71
C SER A 417 34.67 -1.77 16.14
N LEU A 418 34.47 -3.01 16.59
CA LEU A 418 35.18 -4.17 16.06
C LEU A 418 34.84 -4.41 14.58
N GLY A 419 33.55 -4.29 14.21
CA GLY A 419 33.09 -4.43 12.83
C GLY A 419 33.76 -3.44 11.89
N LEU A 420 33.85 -2.16 12.28
CA LEU A 420 34.57 -1.14 11.52
C LEU A 420 36.05 -1.48 11.34
N LEU A 421 36.72 -1.95 12.39
CA LEU A 421 38.13 -2.36 12.32
C LEU A 421 38.33 -3.56 11.39
N LEU A 422 37.41 -4.52 11.40
CA LEU A 422 37.45 -5.68 10.51
C LEU A 422 37.18 -5.29 9.04
N LEU A 423 36.25 -4.37 8.80
CA LEU A 423 35.95 -3.87 7.46
C LEU A 423 37.15 -3.11 6.87
N GLU A 424 37.75 -2.21 7.64
CA GLU A 424 38.97 -1.51 7.24
C GLU A 424 40.12 -2.48 6.93
N ARG A 425 40.28 -3.53 7.75
CA ARG A 425 41.27 -4.57 7.51
C ARG A 425 41.00 -5.29 6.18
N GLN A 426 39.75 -5.63 5.90
CA GLN A 426 39.38 -6.28 4.63
C GLN A 426 39.66 -5.38 3.42
N GLU A 427 39.37 -4.08 3.53
CA GLU A 427 39.72 -3.12 2.48
C GLU A 427 41.23 -3.00 2.28
N GLN A 428 42.00 -3.04 3.36
CA GLN A 428 43.47 -3.01 3.30
C GLN A 428 44.02 -4.25 2.64
N GLU A 429 43.53 -5.44 2.99
CA GLU A 429 43.91 -6.70 2.34
C GLU A 429 43.63 -6.65 0.84
N LYS A 430 42.48 -6.10 0.43
CA LYS A 430 42.15 -5.88 -1.00
C LYS A 430 43.11 -4.88 -1.67
N ARG A 431 43.42 -3.75 -1.03
CA ARG A 431 44.36 -2.75 -1.56
C ARG A 431 45.78 -3.30 -1.66
N ALA A 432 46.23 -4.05 -0.65
CA ALA A 432 47.52 -4.72 -0.64
C ALA A 432 47.61 -5.72 -1.80
N ALA A 433 46.59 -6.56 -1.99
CA ALA A 433 46.53 -7.51 -3.11
C ALA A 433 46.62 -6.86 -4.50
N LEU A 434 46.15 -5.62 -4.63
CA LEU A 434 46.22 -4.83 -5.88
C LEU A 434 47.50 -3.98 -6.00
N SER A 435 48.35 -3.97 -4.99
CA SER A 435 49.59 -3.17 -4.98
C SER A 435 50.75 -3.90 -5.68
N SER A 436 51.82 -3.17 -5.97
CA SER A 436 53.07 -3.74 -6.52
C SER A 436 53.82 -4.64 -5.55
N ASP A 437 53.47 -4.60 -4.24
CA ASP A 437 54.01 -5.49 -3.21
C ASP A 437 52.89 -5.99 -2.28
N PRO A 438 52.20 -7.08 -2.69
CA PRO A 438 51.07 -7.64 -1.95
C PRO A 438 51.40 -8.15 -0.55
N PHE A 439 52.67 -8.45 -0.26
CA PHE A 439 53.11 -9.01 1.02
C PHE A 439 53.71 -7.97 1.95
N SER A 440 53.70 -6.69 1.56
CA SER A 440 54.18 -5.60 2.41
C SER A 440 53.38 -5.54 3.71
N VAL A 441 54.10 -5.63 4.83
CA VAL A 441 53.56 -5.43 6.18
C VAL A 441 53.04 -4.01 6.40
N TRP A 442 53.50 -3.05 5.59
CA TRP A 442 53.05 -1.66 5.64
C TRP A 442 51.70 -1.46 4.96
N ASN A 443 51.34 -2.34 4.02
CA ASN A 443 50.04 -2.33 3.35
C ASN A 443 48.95 -3.07 4.15
N SER A 444 49.35 -3.99 5.04
CA SER A 444 48.43 -4.89 5.76
C SER A 444 48.31 -4.62 7.27
N ASN A 445 49.23 -3.86 7.89
CA ASN A 445 49.27 -3.72 9.35
C ASN A 445 49.51 -2.28 9.85
N VAL A 446 48.53 -1.39 9.62
CA VAL A 446 48.57 0.03 10.04
C VAL A 446 48.52 0.26 11.56
N SER A 447 48.15 -0.76 12.33
CA SER A 447 48.04 -0.69 13.79
C SER A 447 49.31 -1.16 14.51
N PHE A 448 50.37 -1.55 13.80
CA PHE A 448 51.63 -1.90 14.45
C PHE A 448 52.30 -0.66 15.08
N ARG A 449 52.74 -0.78 16.34
CA ARG A 449 53.54 0.23 17.03
C ARG A 449 54.66 -0.48 17.79
N LEU A 450 55.90 -0.07 17.59
CA LEU A 450 57.04 -0.61 18.33
C LEU A 450 56.96 -0.11 19.78
N ASN A 451 57.00 -1.03 20.75
CA ASN A 451 56.99 -0.75 22.19
C ASN A 451 55.83 0.14 22.69
N ASN A 452 54.72 0.18 21.95
CA ASN A 452 53.55 0.99 22.32
C ASN A 452 52.26 0.28 21.92
N VAL A 453 51.15 0.66 22.53
CA VAL A 453 49.82 0.13 22.20
C VAL A 453 49.17 1.07 21.19
N ALA A 454 48.73 0.54 20.05
CA ALA A 454 47.92 1.32 19.13
C ALA A 454 46.57 1.63 19.75
N LYS A 455 46.33 2.92 20.02
CA LYS A 455 45.04 3.43 20.50
C LYS A 455 44.34 4.12 19.34
N ARG A 456 43.09 3.72 19.09
CA ARG A 456 42.20 4.39 18.13
C ARG A 456 40.94 4.82 18.86
N LYS A 457 40.49 6.03 18.57
CA LYS A 457 39.22 6.56 19.06
C LYS A 457 38.24 6.54 17.89
N ILE A 458 37.23 5.68 17.99
CA ILE A 458 36.12 5.63 17.05
C ILE A 458 34.98 6.42 17.67
N ARG A 459 34.44 7.38 16.93
CA ARG A 459 33.22 8.11 17.30
C ARG A 459 32.09 7.52 16.45
N LEU A 460 31.10 6.96 17.11
CA LEU A 460 29.87 6.47 16.50
C LEU A 460 28.77 7.50 16.76
N ASP A 461 28.01 7.80 15.73
CA ASP A 461 26.81 8.61 15.78
C ASP A 461 25.61 7.66 15.77
N ASP A 462 24.67 7.84 16.70
CA ASP A 462 23.44 7.04 16.77
C ASP A 462 22.30 7.59 15.91
N GLY A 463 22.54 8.70 15.20
CA GLY A 463 21.64 9.32 14.23
C GLY A 463 20.58 10.22 14.87
N ASP A 464 20.51 10.31 16.19
CA ASP A 464 19.54 11.14 16.92
C ASP A 464 20.21 12.18 17.84
N ARG A 465 21.55 12.31 17.84
CA ARG A 465 22.30 13.24 18.71
C ARG A 465 23.56 13.88 18.13
#